data_AF-A0AAD9GIB3-F1
#
_entry.id   AF-A0AAD9GIB3-F1
#
_cell.length_a   1.000
_cell.length_b   1.000
_cell.length_c   1.000
_cell.angle_alpha   90.00
_cell.angle_beta   90.00
_cell.angle_gamma   90.00
#
_symmetry.space_group_name_H-M   'P 1'
#
loop_
_entity.id
_entity.type
_entity.pdbx_description
1 polymer ?
#
loop_
_entity_poly.entity_id
_entity_poly.type
_entity_poly.pdbx_seq_one_letter_code
_entity_poly.pdbx_strand_id
1 'polypeptide(L)' 'MEAPAYVHLRLQHVPQAFDLGKPYLTFSSVDGENQDLIMWEQLTDAARTALNDEKSFGEAEIPFSEEYYETHLDKAWPL' A
#
# COMPACT_ATOMS: atom_id res chain seq x y z
N MET A 1 3.62 -30.77 -10.31
CA MET A 1 2.50 -30.00 -9.73
C MET A 1 2.68 -28.59 -10.24
N GLU A 2 1.82 -28.10 -11.13
CA GLU A 2 1.85 -26.68 -11.48
C GLU A 2 1.28 -25.87 -10.31
N ALA A 3 1.96 -24.77 -9.98
CA ALA A 3 1.44 -23.80 -9.03
C ALA A 3 0.16 -23.16 -9.60
N PRO A 4 -0.84 -22.81 -8.78
CA PRO A 4 -2.02 -22.12 -9.28
C PRO A 4 -1.61 -20.82 -9.97
N ALA A 5 -2.27 -20.50 -11.08
CA ALA A 5 -2.10 -19.23 -11.78
C ALA A 5 -2.59 -18.10 -10.87
N TYR A 6 -1.65 -17.39 -10.23
CA TYR A 6 -1.96 -16.19 -9.46
C TYR A 6 -2.23 -15.03 -10.42
N VAL A 7 -3.37 -14.38 -10.25
CA VAL A 7 -3.67 -13.13 -10.95
C VAL A 7 -2.91 -12.02 -10.22
N HIS A 8 -1.90 -11.45 -10.87
CA HIS A 8 -1.14 -10.33 -10.33
C HIS A 8 -1.62 -9.02 -10.98
N LEU A 9 -1.99 -8.06 -10.13
CA LEU A 9 -2.24 -6.70 -10.59
C LEU A 9 -0.92 -6.01 -10.89
N ARG A 10 -0.81 -5.40 -12.07
CA ARG A 10 0.37 -4.63 -12.47
C ARG A 10 0.21 -3.18 -12.03
N LEU A 11 1.05 -2.75 -11.10
CA LEU A 11 1.08 -1.38 -10.60
C LEU A 11 2.39 -0.70 -11.00
N GLN A 12 2.32 0.60 -11.28
CA GLN A 12 3.47 1.46 -11.48
C GLN A 12 3.51 2.53 -10.39
N HIS A 13 4.64 2.64 -9.70
CA HIS A 13 4.97 3.80 -8.88
C HIS A 13 5.50 4.90 -9.77
N VAL A 14 4.76 6.00 -9.87
CA VAL A 14 5.14 7.16 -10.67
C VAL A 14 5.88 8.14 -9.74
N PRO A 15 7.22 8.23 -9.85
CA PRO A 15 7.98 9.18 -9.04
C PRO A 15 7.60 10.61 -9.45
N GLN A 16 7.83 11.56 -8.53
CA GLN A 16 7.67 12.97 -8.83
C GLN A 16 8.58 13.35 -10.01
N ALA A 17 7.98 13.54 -11.19
CA ALA A 17 8.66 14.08 -12.36
C ALA A 17 8.17 15.52 -12.54
N PHE A 18 9.08 16.49 -12.33
CA PHE A 18 8.92 17.93 -12.60
C PHE A 18 7.58 18.54 -12.15
N ASP A 19 7.53 19.08 -10.92
CA ASP A 19 6.53 20.05 -10.40
C ASP A 19 5.02 19.70 -10.48
N LEU A 20 4.64 18.45 -10.76
CA LEU A 20 3.22 18.06 -10.97
C LEU A 20 2.51 17.39 -9.78
N GLY A 21 3.14 17.21 -8.60
CA GLY A 21 2.46 16.73 -7.38
C GLY A 21 3.20 15.65 -6.58
N LYS A 22 2.56 15.11 -5.53
CA LYS A 22 3.06 13.97 -4.72
C LYS A 22 3.11 12.69 -5.59
N PRO A 23 4.04 11.75 -5.34
CA PRO A 23 4.07 10.45 -6.02
C PRO A 23 2.74 9.69 -5.90
N TYR A 24 2.41 8.86 -6.88
CA TYR A 24 1.17 8.09 -6.90
C TYR A 24 1.32 6.72 -7.58
N LEU A 25 0.34 5.86 -7.38
CA LEU A 25 0.23 4.54 -8.02
C LEU A 25 -0.80 4.57 -9.15
N THR A 26 -0.50 3.87 -10.24
CA THR A 26 -1.43 3.66 -11.37
C THR A 26 -1.32 2.25 -11.91
N PHE A 27 -2.33 1.79 -12.66
CA PHE A 27 -2.25 0.52 -13.38
C PHE A 27 -1.22 0.57 -14.49
N SER A 28 -0.52 -0.54 -14.70
CA SER A 28 0.51 -0.68 -15.72
C SER A 28 0.20 -1.84 -16.66
N SER A 29 0.65 -1.73 -17.91
CA SER A 29 0.68 -2.86 -18.85
C SER A 29 1.98 -3.66 -18.76
N VAL A 30 2.99 -3.14 -18.05
CA VAL A 30 4.33 -3.73 -17.90
C VAL A 30 4.43 -4.49 -16.58
N ASP A 31 5.09 -5.64 -16.60
CA ASP A 31 5.36 -6.43 -15.39
C ASP A 31 6.30 -5.68 -14.44
N GLY A 32 5.97 -5.73 -13.15
CA GLY A 32 6.80 -5.20 -12.08
C GLY A 32 7.46 -6.33 -11.28
N GLU A 33 7.93 -5.98 -10.08
CA GLU A 33 8.53 -6.92 -9.13
C GLU A 33 7.57 -7.19 -7.97
N ASN A 34 7.66 -8.39 -7.37
CA ASN A 34 6.97 -8.73 -6.13
C ASN A 34 7.91 -8.49 -4.93
N GLN A 35 7.35 -8.06 -3.80
CA GLN A 35 8.08 -7.87 -2.54
C GLN A 35 7.70 -8.97 -1.54
N ASP A 36 8.56 -9.19 -0.55
CA ASP A 36 8.24 -10.07 0.58
C ASP A 36 7.04 -9.51 1.35
N LEU A 37 5.99 -10.32 1.46
CA LEU A 37 4.73 -9.93 2.06
C LEU A 37 4.72 -10.27 3.56
N ILE A 38 4.39 -9.27 4.39
CA ILE A 38 3.98 -9.44 5.77
C ILE A 38 2.59 -8.83 5.97
N MET A 39 1.64 -9.66 6.41
CA MET A 39 0.27 -9.21 6.69
C MET A 39 0.19 -8.50 8.04
N TRP A 40 -0.81 -7.64 8.24
CA TRP A 40 -1.00 -6.89 9.48
C TRP A 40 -1.03 -7.79 10.73
N GLU A 41 -1.72 -8.92 10.64
CA GLU A 41 -1.86 -9.91 11.71
C GLU A 41 -0.57 -10.71 11.97
N GLN A 42 0.40 -10.65 11.05
CA GLN A 42 1.71 -11.30 11.20
C GLN A 42 2.75 -10.37 11.85
N LEU A 43 2.44 -9.07 11.99
CA LEU A 43 3.32 -8.11 12.65
C LEU A 43 3.35 -8.36 14.17
N THR A 44 4.46 -7.94 14.79
CA THR A 44 4.54 -7.89 16.26
C THR A 44 3.68 -6.75 16.80
N ASP A 45 3.26 -6.85 18.06
CA ASP A 45 2.49 -5.78 18.73
C ASP A 45 3.24 -4.44 18.75
N ALA A 46 4.57 -4.49 18.90
CA ALA A 46 5.42 -3.31 18.86
C ALA A 46 5.42 -2.65 17.47
N ALA A 47 5.46 -3.44 16.39
CA ALA A 47 5.40 -2.92 15.03
C ALA A 47 4.02 -2.31 14.74
N ARG A 48 2.93 -2.97 15.13
CA ARG A 48 1.56 -2.42 14.99
C ARG A 48 1.39 -1.10 15.75
N THR A 49 1.86 -1.05 17.00
CA THR A 49 1.84 0.18 17.81
C THR A 49 2.60 1.32 17.12
N ALA A 50 3.80 1.05 16.58
CA ALA A 50 4.58 2.08 15.91
C ALA A 50 3.95 2.56 14.59
N LEU A 51 3.33 1.66 13.83
CA LEU A 51 2.63 1.99 12.57
C LEU A 51 1.31 2.75 12.80
N ASN A 52 0.66 2.56 13.95
CA ASN A 52 -0.53 3.32 14.34
C ASN A 52 -0.20 4.71 14.92
N ASP A 53 1.07 5.05 15.18
CA ASP A 53 1.43 6.40 15.64
C ASP A 53 1.51 7.37 14.46
N GLU A 54 0.51 8.24 14.35
CA GLU A 54 0.39 9.27 13.30
C GLU A 54 1.60 10.19 13.20
N LYS A 55 2.37 10.36 14.29
CA LYS A 55 3.55 11.24 14.29
C LYS A 55 4.77 10.61 13.64
N SER A 56 4.74 9.31 13.36
CA SER A 56 5.91 8.55 12.87
C SER A 56 6.28 8.86 11.42
N PHE A 57 5.35 9.38 10.60
CA PHE A 57 5.52 9.48 9.15
C PHE A 57 5.37 10.91 8.58
N GLY A 58 5.37 11.93 9.44
CA GLY A 58 5.37 13.34 9.03
C GLY A 58 4.08 13.72 8.29
N GLU A 59 4.19 14.00 6.97
CA GLU A 59 3.02 14.28 6.13
C GLU A 59 2.39 13.01 5.51
N ALA A 60 3.04 11.86 5.63
CA ALA A 60 2.53 10.61 5.11
C ALA A 60 1.67 9.91 6.15
N GLU A 61 0.64 9.25 5.67
CA GLU A 61 -0.32 8.49 6.47
C GLU A 61 -0.13 7.00 6.18
N ILE A 62 -0.37 6.13 7.17
CA ILE A 62 -0.35 4.67 6.99
C ILE A 62 -1.77 4.22 6.64
N PRO A 63 -2.06 3.87 5.36
CA PRO A 63 -3.44 3.71 4.89
C PRO A 63 -4.14 2.45 5.43
N PHE A 64 -3.41 1.56 6.08
CA PHE A 64 -3.90 0.32 6.69
C PHE A 64 -3.78 0.32 8.21
N SER A 65 -3.47 1.47 8.84
CA SER A 65 -3.51 1.60 10.30
C SER A 65 -4.95 1.44 10.82
N GLU A 66 -5.10 1.17 12.12
CA GLU A 66 -6.42 1.00 12.73
C GLU A 66 -7.31 2.24 12.59
N GLU A 67 -6.72 3.43 12.58
CA GLU A 67 -7.44 4.70 12.40
C GLU A 67 -7.93 4.91 10.96
N TYR A 68 -7.13 4.50 9.97
CA TYR A 68 -7.36 4.87 8.58
C TYR A 68 -7.94 3.75 7.72
N TYR A 69 -7.89 2.48 8.17
CA TYR A 69 -8.29 1.31 7.38
C TYR A 69 -9.71 1.41 6.80
N GLU A 70 -10.73 1.56 7.65
CA GLU A 70 -12.14 1.62 7.21
C GLU A 70 -12.40 2.83 6.31
N THR A 71 -11.83 4.00 6.65
CA THR A 71 -11.96 5.21 5.83
C THR A 71 -11.33 5.02 4.44
N HIS A 72 -10.23 4.29 4.34
CA HIS A 72 -9.59 3.98 3.05
C HIS A 72 -10.35 2.94 2.27
N LEU A 73 -10.96 1.95 2.92
CA LEU A 73 -11.86 1.00 2.26
C LEU A 73 -13.05 1.72 1.61
N ASP A 74 -13.69 2.62 2.35
CA ASP A 74 -14.81 3.42 1.83
C ASP A 74 -14.40 4.28 0.63
N LYS A 75 -13.22 4.92 0.69
CA LYS A 75 -12.70 5.73 -0.43
C LYS A 75 -12.24 4.90 -1.63
N ALA A 76 -11.76 3.68 -1.40
CA ALA A 76 -11.28 2.79 -2.45
C ALA A 76 -12.41 2.02 -3.14
N TRP A 77 -13.64 2.10 -2.60
CA TRP A 77 -14.81 1.50 -3.23
C TRP A 77 -15.07 2.14 -4.61
N PRO A 78 -15.13 1.35 -5.69
CA PRO A 78 -15.13 1.90 -7.05
C PRO A 78 -16.51 2.36 -7.57
N LEU A 79 -17.58 2.30 -6.76
CA LEU A 79 -18.96 2.57 -7.19
C LEU A 79 -19.62 3.71 -6.41
#